data_AF-A0A9P3JMQ0-F1
#
_entry.id   AF-A0A9P3JMQ0-F1
#
_cell.length_a   1.000
_cell.length_b   1.000
_cell.length_c   1.000
_cell.angle_alpha   90.00
_cell.angle_beta   90.00
_cell.angle_gamma   90.00
#
_symmetry.space_group_name_H-M   'P 1'
#
loop_
_entity.id
_entity.type
_entity.pdbx_description
1 polymer ?
#
loop_
_entity_poly.entity_id
_entity_poly.type
_entity_poly.pdbx_seq_one_letter_code
_entity_poly.pdbx_strand_id
1 'polypeptide(L)'
;MSAACATSASTDTSPHAPPALPRPDIVQLTSLVHAYLREGNFQEAARRVRQMRELGLIPTFKTWATVVGGAARSTSTKDCCTMLESLSYVGFDVPERLLLQCDDDTWTDVDSLLTWLLSRDGDGGTERSTTNGNDARRKSDGSAARSMVNVLIDLLWCFGQRARAHRLFLLSLQRGVYPRCIAHAATDDWKLDVRTLSPGAALVALHHWLDMVQDAALQGVPAPRHVSIVTGGMLQRISSTPGGSVSLKRTVRSWLWAMGAPFRSDEDREGVLTAKGYSVERWVKDSPSCQNLCLEDSVSRPPTNTMCIYENALMRTDVAALLQELEEHRLLDGKKGPPRVMSRLLRIKEEKKDQWIQMQAALTETRGQRAAMAKKKRDRNRELRKARKTTNR
;
A
#
# COMPACT_ATOMS: atom_id res chain seq x y z
N MET A 1 90.19 12.96 -26.27
CA MET A 1 89.29 13.30 -25.14
C MET A 1 88.00 13.84 -25.77
N SER A 2 86.98 13.00 -25.95
CA SER A 2 85.77 12.89 -25.10
C SER A 2 84.81 14.09 -25.32
N ALA A 3 83.50 13.99 -25.54
CA ALA A 3 82.52 12.91 -25.62
C ALA A 3 81.25 13.48 -26.29
N ALA A 4 80.34 12.59 -26.66
CA ALA A 4 79.06 12.82 -27.34
C ALA A 4 78.12 13.82 -26.67
N CYS A 5 77.42 14.62 -27.47
CA CYS A 5 76.25 15.39 -27.05
C CYS A 5 75.00 14.74 -27.66
N ALA A 6 74.32 13.93 -26.86
CA ALA A 6 73.00 13.39 -27.16
C ALA A 6 71.95 14.44 -26.79
N THR A 7 71.20 14.93 -27.78
CA THR A 7 70.05 15.80 -27.56
C THR A 7 68.82 14.92 -27.40
N SER A 8 68.31 14.82 -26.17
CA SER A 8 67.13 14.03 -25.81
C SER A 8 65.85 14.65 -26.38
N ALA A 9 65.05 13.81 -27.06
CA ALA A 9 63.69 14.13 -27.45
C ALA A 9 62.79 14.24 -26.21
N SER A 10 62.22 15.42 -25.97
CA SER A 10 61.18 15.62 -24.96
C SER A 10 59.85 15.10 -25.51
N THR A 11 59.47 13.89 -25.12
CA THR A 11 58.09 13.41 -25.24
C THR A 11 57.21 14.18 -24.26
N ASP A 12 56.46 15.14 -24.79
CA ASP A 12 55.36 15.79 -24.09
C ASP A 12 54.19 14.79 -24.00
N THR A 13 54.19 14.00 -22.92
CA THR A 13 53.03 13.19 -22.51
C THR A 13 52.46 13.79 -21.24
N SER A 14 51.72 14.88 -21.40
CA SER A 14 50.73 15.29 -20.40
C SER A 14 49.64 14.22 -20.31
N PRO A 15 49.33 13.65 -19.13
CA PRO A 15 48.17 12.79 -18.98
C PRO A 15 46.94 13.69 -19.05
N HIS A 16 46.23 13.64 -20.17
CA HIS A 16 44.87 14.18 -20.27
C HIS A 16 44.07 13.61 -19.08
N ALA A 17 43.80 14.46 -18.09
CA ALA A 17 42.92 14.11 -16.99
C ALA A 17 41.60 13.62 -17.61
N PRO A 18 41.05 12.48 -17.15
CA PRO A 18 39.79 11.97 -17.68
C PRO A 18 38.73 13.08 -17.58
N PRO A 19 37.85 13.23 -18.59
CA PRO A 19 36.81 14.25 -18.57
C PRO A 19 36.05 14.12 -17.26
N ALA A 20 36.02 15.22 -16.49
CA ALA A 20 35.32 15.26 -15.22
C ALA A 20 33.90 14.73 -15.43
N LEU A 21 33.52 13.70 -14.68
CA LEU A 21 32.17 13.14 -14.74
C LEU A 21 31.16 14.28 -14.62
N PRO A 22 30.15 14.36 -15.49
CA PRO A 22 29.17 15.44 -15.43
C PRO A 22 28.53 15.47 -14.05
N ARG A 23 28.45 16.66 -13.46
CA ARG A 23 27.87 16.87 -12.12
C ARG A 23 26.42 16.36 -12.17
N PRO A 24 26.05 15.42 -11.28
CA PRO A 24 24.72 14.83 -11.35
C PRO A 24 23.66 15.87 -11.02
N ASP A 25 22.56 15.85 -11.77
CA ASP A 25 21.41 16.70 -11.50
C ASP A 25 20.47 16.07 -10.44
N ILE A 26 19.45 16.83 -10.05
CA ILE A 26 18.49 16.37 -9.03
C ILE A 26 17.63 15.19 -9.48
N VAL A 27 17.33 15.09 -10.78
CA VAL A 27 16.49 14.03 -11.33
C VAL A 27 17.27 12.72 -11.28
N GLN A 28 18.53 12.73 -11.70
CA GLN A 28 19.45 11.61 -11.65
C GLN A 28 19.65 11.11 -10.22
N LEU A 29 19.93 12.01 -9.26
CA LEU A 29 20.06 11.62 -7.86
C LEU A 29 18.74 11.08 -7.28
N THR A 30 17.59 11.65 -7.64
CA THR A 30 16.27 11.14 -7.21
C THR A 30 16.00 9.75 -7.79
N SER A 31 16.38 9.49 -9.04
CA SER A 31 16.28 8.16 -9.65
C SER A 31 17.21 7.15 -8.98
N LEU A 32 18.43 7.55 -8.61
CA LEU A 32 19.35 6.68 -7.87
C LEU A 32 18.83 6.35 -6.47
N VAL A 33 18.30 7.35 -5.75
CA VAL A 33 17.61 7.15 -4.47
C VAL A 33 16.47 6.14 -4.63
N HIS A 34 15.66 6.31 -5.68
CA HIS A 34 14.57 5.37 -5.97
C HIS A 34 15.09 3.94 -6.22
N ALA A 35 16.18 3.78 -6.97
CA ALA A 35 16.79 2.47 -7.23
C ALA A 35 17.29 1.80 -5.94
N TYR A 36 18.07 2.51 -5.12
CA TYR A 36 18.56 1.96 -3.85
C TYR A 36 17.45 1.59 -2.88
N LEU A 37 16.39 2.40 -2.80
CA LEU A 37 15.20 2.09 -1.99
C LEU A 37 14.48 0.83 -2.44
N ARG A 38 14.53 0.50 -3.75
CA ARG A 38 13.95 -0.75 -4.27
C ARG A 38 14.79 -1.97 -3.94
N GLU A 39 16.10 -1.80 -3.82
CA GLU A 39 17.02 -2.86 -3.39
C GLU A 39 17.05 -3.04 -1.87
N GLY A 40 16.36 -2.16 -1.11
CA GLY A 40 16.39 -2.15 0.35
C GLY A 40 17.69 -1.58 0.92
N ASN A 41 18.51 -0.91 0.11
CA ASN A 41 19.74 -0.28 0.57
C ASN A 41 19.48 1.15 1.06
N PHE A 42 18.91 1.25 2.27
CA PHE A 42 18.53 2.53 2.88
C PHE A 42 19.73 3.42 3.22
N GLN A 43 20.88 2.84 3.53
CA GLN A 43 22.09 3.60 3.85
C GLN A 43 22.64 4.34 2.63
N GLU A 44 22.76 3.64 1.49
CA GLU A 44 23.18 4.30 0.25
C GLU A 44 22.14 5.29 -0.26
N ALA A 45 20.85 4.98 -0.13
CA ALA A 45 19.78 5.92 -0.47
C ALA A 45 19.89 7.22 0.36
N ALA A 46 20.05 7.12 1.68
CA ALA A 46 20.24 8.26 2.57
C ALA A 46 21.51 9.06 2.22
N ARG A 47 22.60 8.39 1.86
CA ARG A 47 23.83 9.03 1.39
C ARG A 47 23.59 9.87 0.13
N ARG A 48 22.82 9.37 -0.84
CA ARG A 48 22.48 10.13 -2.06
C ARG A 48 21.56 11.32 -1.79
N VAL A 49 20.68 11.24 -0.80
CA VAL A 49 19.86 12.38 -0.37
C VAL A 49 20.73 13.47 0.25
N ARG A 50 21.65 13.11 1.17
CA ARG A 50 22.58 14.07 1.79
C ARG A 50 23.50 14.72 0.76
N GLN A 51 23.96 13.96 -0.24
CA GLN A 51 24.76 14.46 -1.36
C GLN A 51 24.06 15.61 -2.12
N MET A 52 22.72 15.64 -2.19
CA MET A 52 22.01 16.76 -2.83
C MET A 52 22.33 18.08 -2.13
N ARG A 53 22.34 18.12 -0.81
CA ARG A 53 22.69 19.32 -0.03
C ARG A 53 24.15 19.72 -0.21
N GLU A 54 25.06 18.75 -0.20
CA GLU A 54 26.51 18.98 -0.43
C GLU A 54 26.77 19.58 -1.81
N LEU A 55 25.98 19.18 -2.81
CA LEU A 55 26.02 19.72 -4.16
C LEU A 55 25.14 20.97 -4.34
N GLY A 56 24.55 21.53 -3.28
CA GLY A 56 23.69 22.72 -3.37
C GLY A 56 22.41 22.51 -4.19
N LEU A 57 21.98 21.26 -4.37
CA LEU A 57 20.74 20.90 -5.07
C LEU A 57 19.59 20.87 -4.05
N ILE A 58 18.47 21.52 -4.37
CA ILE A 58 17.29 21.61 -3.50
C ILE A 58 16.31 20.49 -3.87
N PRO A 59 16.09 19.47 -3.01
CA PRO A 59 15.14 18.39 -3.27
C PRO A 59 13.74 18.92 -3.63
N THR A 60 13.10 18.26 -4.58
CA THR A 60 11.74 18.58 -5.00
C THR A 60 10.72 17.73 -4.22
N PHE A 61 9.42 18.05 -4.36
CA PHE A 61 8.36 17.22 -3.78
C PHE A 61 8.44 15.75 -4.24
N LYS A 62 8.93 15.50 -5.47
CA LYS A 62 9.13 14.14 -6.00
C LYS A 62 10.21 13.39 -5.22
N THR A 63 11.29 14.09 -4.85
CA THR A 63 12.35 13.54 -4.01
C THR A 63 11.82 13.22 -2.62
N TRP A 64 11.11 14.16 -1.98
CA TRP A 64 10.48 13.95 -0.68
C TRP A 64 9.53 12.75 -0.70
N ALA A 65 8.62 12.69 -1.68
CA ALA A 65 7.65 11.61 -1.78
C ALA A 65 8.31 10.25 -2.04
N THR A 66 9.41 10.22 -2.82
CA THR A 66 10.18 9.00 -3.09
C THR A 66 10.82 8.46 -1.82
N VAL A 67 11.44 9.34 -1.02
CA VAL A 67 12.11 8.95 0.23
C VAL A 67 11.09 8.52 1.29
N VAL A 68 10.03 9.29 1.50
CA VAL A 68 8.95 8.95 2.46
C VAL A 68 8.28 7.63 2.06
N GLY A 69 7.94 7.45 0.79
CA GLY A 69 7.37 6.19 0.30
C GLY A 69 8.33 5.00 0.40
N GLY A 70 9.64 5.24 0.32
CA GLY A 70 10.67 4.23 0.61
C GLY A 70 10.73 3.86 2.10
N ALA A 71 10.71 4.87 2.97
CA ALA A 71 10.72 4.69 4.42
C ALA A 71 9.46 3.95 4.92
N ALA A 72 8.29 4.24 4.36
CA ALA A 72 7.05 3.52 4.67
C ALA A 72 7.11 2.01 4.36
N ARG A 73 8.01 1.60 3.46
CA ARG A 73 8.23 0.19 3.07
C ARG A 73 9.39 -0.46 3.78
N SER A 74 10.14 0.25 4.62
CA SER A 74 11.20 -0.37 5.40
C SER A 74 10.57 -1.36 6.39
N THR A 75 11.26 -2.48 6.62
CA THR A 75 10.82 -3.48 7.60
C THR A 75 11.19 -3.07 9.03
N SER A 76 12.30 -2.34 9.16
CA SER A 76 12.83 -1.86 10.43
C SER A 76 12.53 -0.37 10.63
N THR A 77 12.16 -0.01 11.86
CA THR A 77 11.99 1.38 12.28
C THR A 77 13.31 2.15 12.22
N LYS A 78 14.46 1.47 12.42
CA LYS A 78 15.78 2.11 12.31
C LYS A 78 16.08 2.59 10.89
N ASP A 79 15.75 1.77 9.89
CA ASP A 79 15.95 2.12 8.48
C ASP A 79 14.99 3.23 8.05
N CYS A 80 13.76 3.22 8.57
CA CYS A 80 12.81 4.32 8.40
C CYS A 80 13.39 5.63 8.95
N CYS A 81 13.82 5.65 10.21
CA CYS A 81 14.43 6.82 10.83
C CYS A 81 15.64 7.30 10.04
N THR A 82 16.53 6.41 9.59
CA THR A 82 17.69 6.78 8.77
C THR A 82 17.28 7.57 7.52
N MET A 83 16.20 7.15 6.85
CA MET A 83 15.68 7.85 5.68
C MET A 83 15.03 9.19 6.05
N LEU A 84 14.27 9.26 7.14
CA LEU A 84 13.61 10.49 7.59
C LEU A 84 14.64 11.53 8.08
N GLU A 85 15.64 11.11 8.83
CA GLU A 85 16.79 11.93 9.24
C GLU A 85 17.54 12.47 8.02
N SER A 86 17.63 11.70 6.93
CA SER A 86 18.24 12.19 5.68
C SER A 86 17.43 13.31 5.04
N LEU A 87 16.09 13.29 5.13
CA LEU A 87 15.24 14.39 4.65
C LEU A 87 15.31 15.60 5.57
N SER A 88 15.31 15.38 6.87
CA SER A 88 15.50 16.40 7.90
C SER A 88 16.84 17.13 7.69
N TYR A 89 17.91 16.39 7.37
CA TYR A 89 19.19 16.97 6.98
C TYR A 89 19.12 17.86 5.73
N VAL A 90 18.18 17.65 4.80
CA VAL A 90 18.00 18.55 3.65
C VAL A 90 16.94 19.64 3.90
N GLY A 91 16.45 19.76 5.13
CA GLY A 91 15.50 20.79 5.55
C GLY A 91 14.03 20.42 5.42
N PHE A 92 13.71 19.12 5.29
CA PHE A 92 12.33 18.63 5.30
C PHE A 92 12.13 17.61 6.44
N ASP A 93 11.77 18.12 7.61
CA ASP A 93 11.65 17.37 8.86
C ASP A 93 10.20 16.93 9.19
N VAL A 94 9.21 17.44 8.45
CA VAL A 94 7.78 17.15 8.65
C VAL A 94 7.48 15.65 8.82
N PRO A 95 7.99 14.73 7.95
CA PRO A 95 7.68 13.31 8.11
C PRO A 95 8.26 12.69 9.39
N GLU A 96 9.45 13.15 9.80
CA GLU A 96 10.11 12.70 11.04
C GLU A 96 9.29 13.12 12.26
N ARG A 97 8.93 14.40 12.34
CA ARG A 97 8.11 14.94 13.44
C ARG A 97 6.73 14.29 13.49
N LEU A 98 6.08 14.12 12.34
CA LEU A 98 4.75 13.50 12.26
C LEU A 98 4.77 12.05 12.79
N LEU A 99 5.86 11.32 12.53
CA LEU A 99 6.03 9.96 13.02
C LEU A 99 6.42 9.91 14.51
N LEU A 100 7.30 10.80 14.98
CA LEU A 100 7.98 10.65 16.28
C LEU A 100 7.41 11.48 17.43
N GLN A 101 7.01 12.73 17.21
CA GLN A 101 6.70 13.70 18.28
C GLN A 101 5.29 14.26 18.12
N CYS A 102 4.93 14.68 16.91
CA CYS A 102 3.62 15.17 16.49
C CYS A 102 2.99 16.16 17.48
N ASP A 103 3.62 17.34 17.57
CA ASP A 103 3.09 18.50 18.27
C ASP A 103 2.08 19.27 17.40
N ASP A 104 1.35 20.22 17.97
CA ASP A 104 0.40 21.06 17.23
C ASP A 104 1.07 21.85 16.10
N ASP A 105 2.32 22.29 16.30
CA ASP A 105 3.15 22.95 15.27
C ASP A 105 3.47 22.03 14.08
N THR A 106 3.46 20.71 14.28
CA THR A 106 3.64 19.77 13.16
C THR A 106 2.43 19.80 12.23
N TRP A 107 1.23 20.00 12.76
CA TRP A 107 0.03 20.06 11.95
C TRP A 107 -0.11 21.37 11.17
N THR A 108 0.37 22.48 11.73
CA THR A 108 0.44 23.76 11.01
C THR A 108 1.43 23.70 9.85
N ASP A 109 2.57 23.02 10.03
CA ASP A 109 3.55 22.78 8.97
C ASP A 109 3.00 21.86 7.87
N VAL A 110 2.29 20.79 8.25
CA VAL A 110 1.60 19.89 7.30
C VAL A 110 0.57 20.68 6.50
N ASP A 111 -0.24 21.51 7.15
CA ASP A 111 -1.26 22.33 6.48
C ASP A 111 -0.64 23.37 5.54
N SER A 112 0.48 23.96 5.94
CA SER A 112 1.28 24.87 5.11
C SER A 112 1.87 24.14 3.90
N LEU A 113 2.41 22.93 4.09
CA LEU A 113 2.91 22.07 3.02
C LEU A 113 1.80 21.71 2.02
N LEU A 114 0.61 21.36 2.50
CA LEU A 114 -0.54 21.07 1.62
C LEU A 114 -0.98 22.30 0.85
N THR A 115 -1.04 23.46 1.52
CA THR A 115 -1.35 24.73 0.87
C THR A 115 -0.33 25.06 -0.22
N TRP A 116 0.97 24.85 0.06
CA TRP A 116 2.04 25.03 -0.93
C TRP A 116 1.93 24.05 -2.10
N LEU A 117 1.68 22.76 -1.85
CA LEU A 117 1.55 21.73 -2.89
C LEU A 117 0.28 21.88 -3.76
N LEU A 118 -0.78 22.44 -3.19
CA LEU A 118 -2.00 22.79 -3.92
C LEU A 118 -1.87 24.11 -4.68
N SER A 119 -0.91 24.95 -4.30
CA SER A 119 -0.58 26.18 -5.00
C SER A 119 0.19 25.90 -6.30
N ARG A 120 0.14 26.85 -7.23
CA ARG A 120 0.67 26.72 -8.59
C ARG A 120 2.21 26.57 -8.65
N ASP A 121 2.90 26.91 -7.56
CA ASP A 121 4.37 26.88 -7.44
C ASP A 121 4.92 25.51 -6.98
N GLY A 122 4.07 24.56 -6.59
CA GLY A 122 4.47 23.25 -6.07
C GLY A 122 5.14 22.30 -7.08
N ASP A 123 5.13 22.62 -8.38
CA ASP A 123 5.68 21.76 -9.45
C ASP A 123 7.09 22.15 -9.92
N GLY A 124 7.75 23.15 -9.31
CA GLY A 124 9.19 23.42 -9.56
C GLY A 124 9.63 23.44 -11.04
N GLY A 125 8.74 23.83 -11.95
CA GLY A 125 8.88 23.59 -13.39
C GLY A 125 8.55 24.84 -14.19
N THR A 126 9.59 25.63 -14.47
CA THR A 126 9.62 26.61 -15.54
C THR A 126 9.51 25.90 -16.90
N GLU A 127 8.32 25.45 -17.28
CA GLU A 127 8.02 25.22 -18.70
C GLU A 127 7.26 26.42 -19.23
N ARG A 128 8.03 27.40 -19.69
CA ARG A 128 7.56 28.41 -20.64
C ARG A 128 7.35 27.69 -21.98
N SER A 129 6.35 26.81 -22.05
CA SER A 129 5.86 26.27 -23.31
C SER A 129 4.93 27.32 -23.92
N THR A 130 5.48 28.06 -24.88
CA THR A 130 4.72 28.76 -25.91
C THR A 130 3.93 27.72 -26.70
N THR A 131 2.75 27.35 -26.22
CA THR A 131 1.75 26.65 -27.02
C THR A 131 0.39 27.31 -26.80
N ASN A 132 -0.02 28.02 -27.84
CA ASN A 132 -1.34 28.55 -28.16
C ASN A 132 -2.50 28.23 -27.19
N GLY A 133 -2.93 29.27 -26.47
CA GLY A 133 -4.32 29.74 -26.40
C GLY A 133 -5.42 28.89 -25.75
N ASN A 134 -5.44 27.56 -25.86
CA ASN A 134 -6.62 26.76 -25.51
C ASN A 134 -6.34 25.52 -24.62
N ASP A 135 -5.08 25.16 -24.34
CA ASP A 135 -4.73 24.01 -23.48
C ASP A 135 -4.31 24.41 -22.04
N ALA A 136 -4.25 25.71 -21.75
CA ALA A 136 -3.82 26.28 -20.48
C ALA A 136 -4.84 26.15 -19.31
N ARG A 137 -5.94 25.41 -19.50
CA ARG A 137 -7.00 25.21 -18.49
C ARG A 137 -7.02 23.83 -17.85
N ARG A 138 -5.97 23.03 -18.01
CA ARG A 138 -5.72 21.92 -17.08
C ARG A 138 -5.26 22.50 -15.75
N LYS A 139 -6.22 22.76 -14.84
CA LYS A 139 -5.93 22.95 -13.41
C LYS A 139 -4.91 21.88 -13.00
N SER A 140 -3.80 22.27 -12.38
CA SER A 140 -2.94 21.32 -11.66
C SER A 140 -3.86 20.49 -10.76
N ASP A 141 -4.00 19.20 -11.06
CA ASP A 141 -5.08 18.34 -10.53
C ASP A 141 -4.85 17.90 -9.07
N GLY A 142 -4.18 18.76 -8.28
CA GLY A 142 -3.73 18.46 -6.92
C GLY A 142 -2.84 17.22 -6.85
N SER A 143 -2.21 16.80 -7.95
CA SER A 143 -1.52 15.51 -8.04
C SER A 143 -0.30 15.44 -7.12
N ALA A 144 0.43 16.55 -6.96
CA ALA A 144 1.57 16.63 -6.06
C ALA A 144 1.13 16.51 -4.58
N ALA A 145 0.13 17.29 -4.17
CA ALA A 145 -0.49 17.21 -2.85
C ALA A 145 -1.01 15.79 -2.57
N ARG A 146 -1.74 15.20 -3.51
CA ARG A 146 -2.26 13.84 -3.41
C ARG A 146 -1.16 12.81 -3.23
N SER A 147 -0.10 12.89 -4.03
CA SER A 147 1.05 12.00 -3.91
C SER A 147 1.72 12.13 -2.55
N MET A 148 1.89 13.35 -2.03
CA MET A 148 2.51 13.59 -0.73
C MET A 148 1.65 13.07 0.42
N VAL A 149 0.36 13.40 0.44
CA VAL A 149 -0.57 12.92 1.47
C VAL A 149 -0.61 11.40 1.50
N ASN A 150 -0.70 10.74 0.33
CA ASN A 150 -0.70 9.29 0.24
C ASN A 150 0.53 8.66 0.89
N VAL A 151 1.74 9.16 0.60
CA VAL A 151 2.96 8.57 1.19
C VAL A 151 3.10 8.86 2.68
N LEU A 152 2.64 10.01 3.16
CA LEU A 152 2.62 10.34 4.60
C LEU A 152 1.61 9.46 5.35
N ILE A 153 0.42 9.24 4.78
CA ILE A 153 -0.57 8.32 5.35
C ILE A 153 -0.02 6.90 5.36
N ASP A 154 0.59 6.43 4.27
CA ASP A 154 1.18 5.09 4.20
C ASP A 154 2.29 4.92 5.24
N LEU A 155 3.15 5.92 5.44
CA LEU A 155 4.18 5.93 6.49
C LEU A 155 3.55 5.74 7.87
N LEU A 156 2.59 6.58 8.23
CA LEU A 156 1.92 6.52 9.52
C LEU A 156 1.19 5.20 9.74
N TRP A 157 0.52 4.71 8.69
CA TRP A 157 -0.20 3.45 8.73
C TRP A 157 0.71 2.25 8.97
N CYS A 158 1.84 2.17 8.25
CA CYS A 158 2.83 1.10 8.38
C CYS A 158 3.45 1.05 9.79
N PHE A 159 3.70 2.19 10.41
CA PHE A 159 4.28 2.30 11.75
C PHE A 159 3.23 2.42 12.87
N GLY A 160 1.97 2.09 12.59
CA GLY A 160 0.92 1.97 13.60
C GLY A 160 0.46 3.28 14.23
N GLN A 161 0.75 4.43 13.61
CA GLN A 161 0.25 5.75 14.01
C GLN A 161 -1.07 6.05 13.28
N ARG A 162 -2.09 5.23 13.55
CA ARG A 162 -3.33 5.22 12.75
C ARG A 162 -4.25 6.40 13.05
N ALA A 163 -4.22 6.95 14.26
CA ALA A 163 -5.00 8.14 14.62
C ALA A 163 -4.47 9.36 13.87
N ARG A 164 -3.14 9.52 13.81
CA ARG A 164 -2.50 10.58 13.01
C ARG A 164 -2.79 10.41 11.52
N ALA A 165 -2.75 9.18 11.02
CA ALA A 165 -3.08 8.90 9.62
C ALA A 165 -4.53 9.32 9.30
N HIS A 166 -5.47 9.06 10.21
CA HIS A 166 -6.86 9.49 10.10
C HIS A 166 -7.01 11.02 10.14
N ARG A 167 -6.35 11.71 11.08
CA ARG A 167 -6.35 13.18 11.14
C ARG A 167 -5.83 13.81 9.85
N LEU A 168 -4.72 13.29 9.31
CA LEU A 168 -4.17 13.74 8.03
C LEU A 168 -5.15 13.49 6.87
N PHE A 169 -5.83 12.35 6.87
CA PHE A 169 -6.86 12.05 5.88
C PHE A 169 -8.03 13.04 5.96
N LEU A 170 -8.53 13.36 7.15
CA LEU A 170 -9.60 14.35 7.32
C LEU A 170 -9.18 15.75 6.84
N LEU A 171 -7.97 16.18 7.18
CA LEU A 171 -7.41 17.45 6.70
C LEU A 171 -7.36 17.49 5.16
N SER A 172 -6.94 16.39 4.54
CA SER A 172 -6.87 16.30 3.07
C SER A 172 -8.25 16.32 2.39
N LEU A 173 -9.30 15.82 3.05
CA LEU A 173 -10.68 15.94 2.58
C LEU A 173 -11.14 17.40 2.63
N GLN A 174 -10.88 18.11 3.72
CA GLN A 174 -11.21 19.53 3.88
C GLN A 174 -10.51 20.41 2.83
N ARG A 175 -9.27 20.08 2.48
CA ARG A 175 -8.48 20.77 1.45
C ARG A 175 -8.82 20.34 0.02
N GLY A 176 -9.76 19.42 -0.18
CA GLY A 176 -10.20 18.98 -1.51
C GLY A 176 -9.18 18.11 -2.27
N VAL A 177 -8.22 17.49 -1.58
CA VAL A 177 -7.21 16.60 -2.21
C VAL A 177 -7.87 15.34 -2.79
N TYR A 178 -8.92 14.86 -2.12
CA TYR A 178 -9.70 13.66 -2.50
C TYR A 178 -11.17 14.00 -2.83
N PRO A 179 -11.44 14.64 -3.99
CA PRO A 179 -12.75 15.22 -4.30
C PRO A 179 -13.89 14.20 -4.52
N ARG A 180 -13.59 12.90 -4.63
CA ARG A 180 -14.56 11.85 -5.00
C ARG A 180 -14.49 10.60 -4.12
N CYS A 181 -13.78 10.64 -2.98
CA CYS A 181 -13.48 9.43 -2.23
C CYS A 181 -14.68 8.83 -1.50
N ILE A 182 -15.55 9.66 -0.94
CA ILE A 182 -16.65 9.22 -0.06
C ILE A 182 -17.95 9.78 -0.64
N ALA A 183 -18.86 8.89 -1.05
CA ALA A 183 -20.25 9.27 -1.29
C ALA A 183 -21.01 9.16 0.04
N HIS A 184 -21.73 10.22 0.40
CA HIS A 184 -22.30 10.40 1.73
C HIS A 184 -23.31 9.29 2.06
N ALA A 185 -23.20 8.72 3.27
CA ALA A 185 -24.16 7.77 3.85
C ALA A 185 -25.58 8.35 4.00
N ALA A 186 -25.76 9.67 3.83
CA ALA A 186 -27.04 10.37 3.80
C ALA A 186 -27.77 10.31 2.45
N THR A 187 -27.13 9.79 1.40
CA THR A 187 -27.77 9.53 0.10
C THR A 187 -28.11 8.05 -0.02
N ASP A 188 -29.14 7.74 -0.82
CA ASP A 188 -29.67 6.39 -1.11
C ASP A 188 -28.63 5.42 -1.75
N ASP A 189 -27.35 5.80 -1.80
CA ASP A 189 -26.23 5.02 -2.34
C ASP A 189 -25.02 5.06 -1.38
N TRP A 190 -24.91 4.05 -0.52
CA TRP A 190 -23.74 3.85 0.34
C TRP A 190 -22.57 3.34 -0.51
N LYS A 191 -21.65 4.25 -0.84
CA LYS A 191 -20.54 3.97 -1.74
C LYS A 191 -19.23 4.60 -1.30
N LEU A 192 -18.16 3.79 -1.35
CA LEU A 192 -16.78 4.22 -1.09
C LEU A 192 -15.96 4.06 -2.37
N ASP A 193 -15.26 5.10 -2.81
CA ASP A 193 -14.39 5.07 -3.99
C ASP A 193 -12.94 5.34 -3.58
N VAL A 194 -12.11 4.29 -3.57
CA VAL A 194 -10.71 4.37 -3.14
C VAL A 194 -9.73 4.42 -4.31
N ARG A 195 -10.19 4.56 -5.57
CA ARG A 195 -9.33 4.45 -6.76
C ARG A 195 -8.18 5.45 -6.81
N THR A 196 -8.37 6.63 -6.23
CA THR A 196 -7.38 7.72 -6.21
C THR A 196 -6.45 7.67 -5.00
N LEU A 197 -6.68 6.74 -4.08
CA LEU A 197 -5.94 6.60 -2.82
C LEU A 197 -4.78 5.62 -2.97
N SER A 198 -3.75 5.77 -2.13
CA SER A 198 -2.79 4.71 -1.88
C SER A 198 -3.38 3.60 -1.00
N PRO A 199 -2.72 2.44 -0.85
CA PRO A 199 -3.22 1.35 -0.02
C PRO A 199 -3.47 1.73 1.45
N GLY A 200 -2.56 2.47 2.10
CA GLY A 200 -2.75 2.93 3.47
C GLY A 200 -3.89 3.94 3.57
N ALA A 201 -3.94 4.90 2.65
CA ALA A 201 -5.05 5.86 2.58
C ALA A 201 -6.40 5.20 2.33
N ALA A 202 -6.45 4.16 1.49
CA ALA A 202 -7.66 3.38 1.24
C ALA A 202 -8.16 2.65 2.50
N LEU A 203 -7.25 2.17 3.36
CA LEU A 203 -7.60 1.55 4.63
C LEU A 203 -8.10 2.58 5.64
N VAL A 204 -7.47 3.75 5.74
CA VAL A 204 -7.97 4.87 6.57
C VAL A 204 -9.37 5.29 6.11
N ALA A 205 -9.55 5.50 4.81
CA ALA A 205 -10.84 5.85 4.22
C ALA A 205 -11.91 4.79 4.48
N LEU A 206 -11.54 3.51 4.43
CA LEU A 206 -12.44 2.40 4.75
C LEU A 206 -12.93 2.47 6.20
N HIS A 207 -12.03 2.68 7.17
CA HIS A 207 -12.41 2.79 8.58
C HIS A 207 -13.32 3.99 8.82
N HIS A 208 -12.93 5.16 8.31
CA HIS A 208 -13.75 6.37 8.44
C HIS A 208 -15.14 6.21 7.79
N TRP A 209 -15.21 5.57 6.62
CA TRP A 209 -16.49 5.31 5.96
C TRP A 209 -17.33 4.28 6.70
N LEU A 210 -16.73 3.22 7.26
CA LEU A 210 -17.44 2.24 8.08
C LEU A 210 -18.01 2.87 9.36
N ASP A 211 -17.28 3.82 9.96
CA ASP A 211 -17.72 4.60 11.11
C ASP A 211 -18.97 5.44 10.76
N MET A 212 -18.94 6.16 9.63
CA MET A 212 -20.13 6.86 9.12
C MET A 212 -21.31 5.93 8.82
N VAL A 213 -21.04 4.73 8.29
CA VAL A 213 -22.06 3.71 8.03
C VAL A 213 -22.66 3.18 9.34
N GLN A 214 -21.84 3.03 10.39
CA GLN A 214 -22.29 2.65 11.72
C GLN A 214 -23.21 3.70 12.31
N ASP A 215 -22.80 4.96 12.27
CA ASP A 215 -23.61 6.09 12.74
C ASP A 215 -24.96 6.15 12.03
N ALA A 216 -24.97 6.06 10.69
CA ALA A 216 -26.21 6.05 9.91
C ALA A 216 -27.12 4.86 10.27
N ALA A 217 -26.53 3.66 10.44
CA ALA A 217 -27.27 2.46 10.82
C ALA A 217 -27.87 2.58 12.24
N LEU A 218 -27.14 3.17 13.19
CA LEU A 218 -27.59 3.41 14.56
C LEU A 218 -28.68 4.49 14.64
N GLN A 219 -28.60 5.51 13.79
CA GLN A 219 -29.62 6.55 13.62
C GLN A 219 -30.90 6.03 12.92
N GLY A 220 -30.90 4.79 12.43
CA GLY A 220 -32.05 4.18 11.78
C GLY A 220 -32.25 4.58 10.32
N VAL A 221 -31.21 5.12 9.66
CA VAL A 221 -31.23 5.36 8.21
C VAL A 221 -31.40 4.01 7.50
N PRO A 222 -32.39 3.87 6.59
CA PRO A 222 -32.61 2.59 5.91
C PRO A 222 -31.41 2.25 5.03
N ALA A 223 -30.88 1.04 5.20
CA ALA A 223 -29.76 0.58 4.39
C ALA A 223 -30.19 0.40 2.93
N PRO A 224 -29.38 0.83 1.95
CA PRO A 224 -29.69 0.65 0.53
C PRO A 224 -29.69 -0.83 0.15
N ARG A 225 -30.28 -1.18 -0.99
CA ARG A 225 -30.32 -2.60 -1.45
C ARG A 225 -28.92 -3.20 -1.56
N HIS A 226 -27.99 -2.42 -2.09
CA HIS A 226 -26.60 -2.82 -2.28
C HIS A 226 -25.67 -1.72 -1.81
N VAL A 227 -24.56 -2.13 -1.21
CA VAL A 227 -23.46 -1.26 -0.78
C VAL A 227 -22.24 -1.62 -1.62
N SER A 228 -21.52 -0.62 -2.12
CA SER A 228 -20.39 -0.87 -3.03
C SER A 228 -19.11 -0.13 -2.62
N ILE A 229 -17.98 -0.84 -2.71
CA ILE A 229 -16.65 -0.28 -2.54
C ILE A 229 -15.94 -0.40 -3.90
N VAL A 230 -15.63 0.74 -4.51
CA VAL A 230 -14.95 0.83 -5.79
C VAL A 230 -13.45 0.95 -5.53
N THR A 231 -12.74 -0.14 -5.83
CA THR A 231 -11.28 -0.24 -5.70
C THR A 231 -10.55 -0.06 -7.03
N GLY A 232 -11.26 -0.18 -8.16
CA GLY A 232 -10.70 -0.17 -9.51
C GLY A 232 -10.17 -1.54 -9.94
N GLY A 233 -10.13 -1.79 -11.26
CA GLY A 233 -9.66 -3.06 -11.84
C GLY A 233 -8.14 -3.12 -12.06
N MET A 234 -7.48 -1.96 -12.14
CA MET A 234 -6.05 -1.88 -12.45
C MET A 234 -5.21 -2.09 -11.19
N LEU A 235 -4.14 -2.88 -11.31
CA LEU A 235 -3.07 -2.91 -10.32
C LEU A 235 -2.52 -1.49 -10.17
N GLN A 236 -2.60 -0.90 -8.98
CA GLN A 236 -1.86 0.34 -8.74
C GLN A 236 -0.38 -0.01 -8.75
N ARG A 237 0.34 0.57 -9.72
CA ARG A 237 1.80 0.53 -9.71
C ARG A 237 2.27 1.46 -8.60
N ILE A 238 2.63 0.87 -7.46
CA ILE A 238 3.56 1.54 -6.56
C ILE A 238 4.92 1.49 -7.26
N SER A 239 5.18 2.47 -8.14
CA SER A 239 6.50 2.74 -8.74
C SER A 239 7.36 1.52 -9.14
N SER A 240 7.29 1.13 -10.41
CA SER A 240 8.33 0.45 -11.21
C SER A 240 9.15 -0.74 -10.66
N THR A 241 8.79 -1.46 -9.59
CA THR A 241 9.46 -2.73 -9.19
C THR A 241 8.87 -3.96 -9.88
N PRO A 242 9.66 -4.98 -10.28
CA PRO A 242 9.14 -6.33 -10.52
C PRO A 242 8.61 -6.88 -9.20
N GLY A 243 7.32 -7.24 -9.14
CA GLY A 243 6.65 -7.71 -7.92
C GLY A 243 6.12 -6.63 -6.98
N GLY A 244 6.25 -5.33 -7.30
CA GLY A 244 5.86 -4.21 -6.44
C GLY A 244 4.48 -3.60 -6.70
N SER A 245 3.61 -4.26 -7.46
CA SER A 245 2.28 -3.72 -7.72
C SER A 245 1.31 -4.16 -6.64
N VAL A 246 0.77 -3.20 -5.87
CA VAL A 246 -0.25 -3.51 -4.85
C VAL A 246 -1.63 -3.36 -5.48
N SER A 247 -2.43 -4.40 -5.36
CA SER A 247 -3.84 -4.38 -5.71
C SER A 247 -4.63 -3.78 -4.55
N LEU A 248 -5.25 -2.62 -4.77
CA LEU A 248 -6.22 -2.05 -3.83
C LEU A 248 -7.37 -3.02 -3.58
N LYS A 249 -7.88 -3.68 -4.63
CA LYS A 249 -8.91 -4.71 -4.52
C LYS A 249 -8.50 -5.80 -3.53
N ARG A 250 -7.29 -6.36 -3.66
CA ARG A 250 -6.83 -7.42 -2.76
C ARG A 250 -6.60 -6.91 -1.34
N THR A 251 -6.00 -5.72 -1.19
CA THR A 251 -5.72 -5.06 0.10
C THR A 251 -6.98 -4.78 0.90
N VAL A 252 -7.95 -4.09 0.30
CA VAL A 252 -9.23 -3.77 0.95
C VAL A 252 -10.01 -5.04 1.27
N ARG A 253 -10.01 -6.01 0.34
CA ARG A 253 -10.67 -7.30 0.53
C ARG A 253 -10.05 -8.11 1.67
N SER A 254 -8.72 -8.22 1.75
CA SER A 254 -8.05 -8.94 2.84
C SER A 254 -8.33 -8.30 4.19
N TRP A 255 -8.39 -6.96 4.23
CA TRP A 255 -8.76 -6.24 5.44
C TRP A 255 -10.21 -6.50 5.86
N LEU A 256 -11.16 -6.41 4.91
CA LEU A 256 -12.56 -6.73 5.14
C LEU A 256 -12.77 -8.17 5.62
N TRP A 257 -12.00 -9.13 5.11
CA TRP A 257 -12.02 -10.51 5.58
C TRP A 257 -11.51 -10.66 7.02
N ALA A 258 -10.43 -9.98 7.37
CA ALA A 258 -9.92 -9.97 8.74
C ALA A 258 -10.97 -9.41 9.73
N MET A 259 -11.78 -8.44 9.30
CA MET A 259 -12.91 -7.90 10.08
C MET A 259 -14.19 -8.76 10.03
N GLY A 260 -14.23 -9.80 9.20
CA GLY A 260 -15.41 -10.64 8.99
C GLY A 260 -16.56 -9.94 8.25
N ALA A 261 -16.24 -8.93 7.44
CA ALA A 261 -17.22 -8.11 6.75
C ALA A 261 -17.94 -8.88 5.61
N PRO A 262 -19.21 -8.58 5.32
CA PRO A 262 -20.03 -9.33 4.36
C PRO A 262 -19.81 -8.93 2.88
N PHE A 263 -18.66 -8.35 2.54
CA PHE A 263 -18.34 -7.91 1.18
C PHE A 263 -17.77 -9.04 0.32
N ARG A 264 -18.17 -9.08 -0.95
CA ARG A 264 -17.70 -10.04 -1.95
C ARG A 264 -17.24 -9.30 -3.19
N SER A 265 -16.36 -9.92 -3.97
CA SER A 265 -16.05 -9.40 -5.31
C SER A 265 -17.26 -9.55 -6.21
N ASP A 266 -17.58 -8.48 -6.94
CA ASP A 266 -18.60 -8.49 -7.97
C ASP A 266 -18.07 -9.28 -9.19
N GLU A 267 -18.87 -10.21 -9.72
CA GLU A 267 -18.50 -11.06 -10.87
C GLU A 267 -18.59 -10.26 -12.19
N ASP A 268 -19.53 -9.31 -12.26
CA ASP A 268 -19.80 -8.52 -13.47
C ASP A 268 -18.93 -7.26 -13.54
N ARG A 269 -18.58 -6.69 -12.38
CA ARG A 269 -17.80 -5.44 -12.27
C ARG A 269 -16.46 -5.66 -11.62
N GLU A 270 -15.43 -5.81 -12.46
CA GLU A 270 -14.06 -5.91 -11.98
C GLU A 270 -13.67 -4.67 -11.15
N GLY A 271 -12.99 -4.89 -10.03
CA GLY A 271 -12.57 -3.80 -9.14
C GLY A 271 -13.65 -3.28 -8.17
N VAL A 272 -14.82 -3.91 -8.11
CA VAL A 272 -15.88 -3.55 -7.16
C VAL A 272 -16.08 -4.66 -6.13
N LEU A 273 -16.20 -4.27 -4.87
CA LEU A 273 -16.66 -5.15 -3.79
C LEU A 273 -18.08 -4.76 -3.42
N THR A 274 -18.99 -5.72 -3.32
CA THR A 274 -20.41 -5.49 -3.06
C THR A 274 -20.93 -6.31 -1.88
N ALA A 275 -21.92 -5.77 -1.20
CA ALA A 275 -22.67 -6.46 -0.16
C ALA A 275 -24.14 -6.04 -0.21
N LYS A 276 -25.04 -6.84 0.37
CA LYS A 276 -26.44 -6.45 0.61
C LYS A 276 -26.48 -5.47 1.79
N GLY A 277 -27.19 -4.35 1.67
CA GLY A 277 -27.17 -3.32 2.72
C GLY A 277 -27.64 -3.81 4.07
N TYR A 278 -28.74 -4.57 4.15
CA TYR A 278 -29.19 -5.19 5.41
C TYR A 278 -28.10 -6.06 6.08
N SER A 279 -27.27 -6.75 5.29
CA SER A 279 -26.16 -7.55 5.85
C SER A 279 -25.04 -6.67 6.41
N VAL A 280 -24.74 -5.54 5.75
CA VAL A 280 -23.76 -4.56 6.24
C VAL A 280 -24.29 -3.88 7.50
N GLU A 281 -25.53 -3.39 7.49
CA GLU A 281 -26.17 -2.72 8.61
C GLU A 281 -26.15 -3.58 9.88
N ARG A 282 -26.58 -4.85 9.76
CA ARG A 282 -26.56 -5.79 10.88
C ARG A 282 -25.14 -6.11 11.33
N TRP A 283 -24.21 -6.30 10.39
CA TRP A 283 -22.81 -6.58 10.72
C TRP A 283 -22.17 -5.41 11.47
N VAL A 284 -22.37 -4.17 11.04
CA VAL A 284 -21.79 -3.00 11.70
C VAL A 284 -22.35 -2.77 13.11
N LYS A 285 -23.61 -3.18 13.37
CA LYS A 285 -24.22 -3.15 14.71
C LYS A 285 -23.71 -4.27 15.62
N ASP A 286 -23.64 -5.50 15.13
CA ASP A 286 -23.41 -6.70 15.95
C ASP A 286 -21.92 -7.09 16.03
N SER A 287 -21.09 -6.63 15.10
CA SER A 287 -19.73 -7.12 14.96
C SER A 287 -18.80 -6.54 16.03
N PRO A 288 -18.09 -7.38 16.79
CA PRO A 288 -17.04 -6.92 17.70
C PRO A 288 -15.88 -6.20 16.97
N SER A 289 -15.66 -6.43 15.68
CA SER A 289 -14.66 -5.67 14.90
C SER A 289 -15.10 -4.24 14.59
N CYS A 290 -16.40 -3.94 14.72
CA CYS A 290 -16.96 -2.62 14.51
C CYS A 290 -17.21 -1.86 15.82
N GLN A 291 -16.94 -2.46 16.99
CA GLN A 291 -17.12 -1.79 18.29
C GLN A 291 -16.06 -0.71 18.55
N ASN A 292 -14.90 -0.79 17.89
CA ASN A 292 -13.87 0.23 17.92
C ASN A 292 -13.34 0.47 16.50
N LEU A 293 -14.11 1.24 15.71
CA LEU A 293 -13.69 1.70 14.37
C LEU A 293 -12.78 2.93 14.45
N CYS A 294 -12.73 3.59 15.61
CA CYS A 294 -11.80 4.67 15.88
C CYS A 294 -10.36 4.17 15.75
N LEU A 295 -9.59 4.86 14.93
CA LEU A 295 -8.19 4.52 14.72
C LEU A 295 -7.35 5.10 15.85
N GLU A 296 -6.55 4.25 16.49
CA GLU A 296 -5.67 4.61 17.60
C GLU A 296 -4.19 4.53 17.20
N ASP A 297 -3.37 5.38 17.82
CA ASP A 297 -1.91 5.31 17.69
C ASP A 297 -1.34 4.21 18.60
N SER A 298 -0.28 3.56 18.14
CA SER A 298 0.44 2.57 18.95
C SER A 298 1.17 3.27 20.10
N VAL A 299 0.84 2.91 21.34
CA VAL A 299 1.40 3.49 22.57
C VAL A 299 2.92 3.33 22.63
N SER A 300 3.44 2.19 22.17
CA SER A 300 4.87 1.94 22.01
C SER A 300 5.23 1.91 20.54
N ARG A 301 6.42 2.44 20.22
CA ARG A 301 6.96 2.42 18.87
C ARG A 301 7.15 0.97 18.44
N PRO A 302 6.50 0.51 17.36
CA PRO A 302 6.75 -0.84 16.90
C PRO A 302 8.21 -0.92 16.41
N PRO A 303 8.96 -1.95 16.80
CA PRO A 303 10.36 -2.10 16.37
C PRO A 303 10.46 -2.40 14.86
N THR A 304 9.36 -2.90 14.29
CA THR A 304 9.24 -3.31 12.89
C THR A 304 7.93 -2.80 12.28
N ASN A 305 7.87 -2.79 10.96
CA ASN A 305 6.68 -2.44 10.20
C ASN A 305 5.52 -3.39 10.54
N THR A 306 4.36 -2.83 10.84
CA THR A 306 3.14 -3.59 11.17
C THR A 306 2.44 -4.16 9.93
N MET A 307 2.88 -3.74 8.75
CA MET A 307 2.32 -4.11 7.46
C MET A 307 3.38 -4.78 6.58
N CYS A 308 2.94 -5.69 5.73
CA CYS A 308 3.76 -6.33 4.72
C CYS A 308 2.98 -6.49 3.41
N ILE A 309 3.71 -6.72 2.31
CA ILE A 309 3.12 -7.05 1.02
C ILE A 309 3.11 -8.57 0.90
N TYR A 310 1.91 -9.16 0.81
CA TYR A 310 1.70 -10.59 0.56
C TYR A 310 0.74 -10.75 -0.61
N GLU A 311 1.08 -11.58 -1.60
CA GLU A 311 0.29 -11.76 -2.84
C GLU A 311 -0.19 -10.44 -3.50
N ASN A 312 0.67 -9.43 -3.61
CA ASN A 312 0.32 -8.11 -4.15
C ASN A 312 -0.77 -7.37 -3.34
N ALA A 313 -0.92 -7.64 -2.05
CA ALA A 313 -1.82 -6.93 -1.15
C ALA A 313 -1.04 -6.40 0.05
N LEU A 314 -1.30 -5.14 0.43
CA LEU A 314 -0.79 -4.59 1.67
C LEU A 314 -1.68 -5.11 2.81
N MET A 315 -1.13 -5.87 3.74
CA MET A 315 -1.87 -6.43 4.86
C MET A 315 -1.03 -6.43 6.13
N ARG A 316 -1.68 -6.62 7.27
CA ARG A 316 -0.96 -6.72 8.54
C ARG A 316 -0.09 -7.98 8.53
N THR A 317 1.07 -7.89 9.17
CA THR A 317 2.05 -8.99 9.19
C THR A 317 1.49 -10.28 9.80
N ASP A 318 0.64 -10.16 10.83
CA ASP A 318 -0.05 -11.30 11.47
C ASP A 318 -1.08 -11.97 10.53
N VAL A 319 -1.79 -11.16 9.75
CA VAL A 319 -2.76 -11.64 8.76
C VAL A 319 -2.06 -12.38 7.62
N ALA A 320 -0.92 -11.86 7.14
CA ALA A 320 -0.12 -12.51 6.11
C ALA A 320 0.42 -13.86 6.58
N ALA A 321 0.98 -13.92 7.80
CA ALA A 321 1.49 -15.15 8.38
C ALA A 321 0.40 -16.23 8.48
N LEU A 322 -0.79 -15.88 8.97
CA LEU A 322 -1.92 -16.81 9.02
C LEU A 322 -2.36 -17.27 7.61
N LEU A 323 -2.38 -16.39 6.60
CA LEU A 323 -2.73 -16.79 5.24
C LEU A 323 -1.73 -17.78 4.67
N GLN A 324 -0.44 -17.52 4.88
CA GLN A 324 0.63 -18.41 4.47
C GLN A 324 0.48 -19.80 5.12
N GLU A 325 0.25 -19.86 6.43
CA GLU A 325 0.00 -21.12 7.15
C GLU A 325 -1.22 -21.88 6.57
N LEU A 326 -2.31 -21.17 6.28
CA LEU A 326 -3.51 -21.78 5.70
C LEU A 326 -3.27 -22.30 4.28
N GLU A 327 -2.41 -21.65 3.49
CA GLU A 327 -2.01 -22.09 2.16
C GLU A 327 -1.12 -23.34 2.21
N GLU A 328 -0.13 -23.35 3.10
CA GLU A 328 0.75 -24.49 3.36
C GLU A 328 -0.07 -25.74 3.72
N HIS A 329 -1.11 -25.58 4.54
CA HIS A 329 -2.04 -26.65 4.92
C HIS A 329 -3.18 -26.91 3.91
N ARG A 330 -3.20 -26.25 2.74
CA ARG A 330 -4.22 -26.39 1.68
C ARG A 330 -5.66 -26.14 2.16
N LEU A 331 -5.82 -25.26 3.14
CA LEU A 331 -7.11 -24.90 3.74
C LEU A 331 -7.81 -23.74 3.02
N LEU A 332 -7.14 -23.10 2.06
CA LEU A 332 -7.72 -22.07 1.21
C LEU A 332 -8.30 -22.68 -0.07
N ASP A 333 -9.58 -22.40 -0.34
CA ASP A 333 -10.19 -22.65 -1.65
C ASP A 333 -9.90 -21.42 -2.52
N GLY A 334 -8.96 -21.54 -3.47
CA GLY A 334 -8.46 -20.42 -4.29
C GLY A 334 -9.55 -19.65 -5.05
N LYS A 335 -10.77 -20.17 -5.17
CA LYS A 335 -11.94 -19.48 -5.75
C LYS A 335 -12.83 -18.75 -4.72
N LYS A 336 -12.85 -19.19 -3.45
CA LYS A 336 -13.78 -18.69 -2.43
C LYS A 336 -13.14 -17.75 -1.40
N GLY A 337 -11.81 -17.60 -1.45
CA GLY A 337 -11.07 -16.80 -0.48
C GLY A 337 -10.96 -17.51 0.87
N PRO A 338 -10.37 -16.85 1.88
CA PRO A 338 -10.14 -17.44 3.18
C PRO A 338 -11.45 -17.76 3.89
N PRO A 339 -11.43 -18.76 4.79
CA PRO A 339 -12.62 -19.20 5.50
C PRO A 339 -13.30 -18.02 6.20
N ARG A 340 -14.64 -18.04 6.29
CA ARG A 340 -15.39 -17.10 7.16
C ARG A 340 -14.91 -17.10 8.62
N VAL A 341 -14.16 -18.13 9.00
CA VAL A 341 -13.57 -18.33 10.31
C VAL A 341 -12.28 -17.51 10.48
N MET A 342 -11.71 -16.92 9.42
CA MET A 342 -10.44 -16.16 9.47
C MET A 342 -10.46 -15.06 10.54
N SER A 343 -11.53 -14.26 10.59
CA SER A 343 -11.70 -13.23 11.62
C SER A 343 -11.79 -13.79 13.05
N ARG A 344 -12.25 -15.05 13.20
CA ARG A 344 -12.27 -15.77 14.48
C ARG A 344 -10.89 -16.32 14.83
N LEU A 345 -10.16 -16.86 13.85
CA LEU A 345 -8.81 -17.41 14.05
C LEU A 345 -7.84 -16.34 14.52
N LEU A 346 -7.91 -15.13 13.96
CA LEU A 346 -7.09 -13.98 14.39
C LEU A 346 -7.33 -13.54 15.85
N ARG A 347 -8.39 -14.03 16.51
CA ARG A 347 -8.75 -13.67 17.90
C ARG A 347 -8.48 -14.78 18.90
N ILE A 348 -8.22 -15.98 18.42
CA ILE A 348 -7.98 -17.15 19.25
C ILE A 348 -6.50 -17.17 19.64
N LYS A 349 -6.18 -17.65 20.84
CA LYS A 349 -4.78 -17.85 21.28
C LYS A 349 -4.06 -18.79 20.31
N GLU A 350 -2.77 -18.54 20.07
CA GLU A 350 -1.95 -19.26 19.08
C GLU A 350 -2.04 -20.78 19.23
N GLU A 351 -1.96 -21.31 20.45
CA GLU A 351 -2.06 -22.75 20.73
C GLU A 351 -3.36 -23.40 20.20
N LYS A 352 -4.49 -22.70 20.34
CA LYS A 352 -5.80 -23.18 19.88
C LYS A 352 -5.97 -22.99 18.37
N LYS A 353 -5.28 -22.00 17.79
CA LYS A 353 -5.23 -21.76 16.35
C LYS A 353 -4.48 -22.92 15.68
N ASP A 354 -3.33 -23.32 16.20
CA ASP A 354 -2.54 -24.46 15.68
C ASP A 354 -3.33 -25.77 15.73
N GLN A 355 -3.98 -26.06 16.86
CA GLN A 355 -4.84 -27.23 17.01
C GLN A 355 -5.99 -27.22 15.98
N TRP A 356 -6.59 -26.06 15.74
CA TRP A 356 -7.65 -25.93 14.74
C TRP A 356 -7.13 -26.17 13.32
N ILE A 357 -5.98 -25.59 12.97
CA ILE A 357 -5.35 -25.75 11.65
C ILE A 357 -5.03 -27.22 11.39
N GLN A 358 -4.38 -27.89 12.35
CA GLN A 358 -4.04 -29.32 12.25
C GLN A 358 -5.28 -30.20 12.13
N MET A 359 -6.31 -29.93 12.92
CA MET A 359 -7.59 -30.65 12.84
C MET A 359 -8.25 -30.47 11.47
N GLN A 360 -8.29 -29.25 10.93
CA GLN A 360 -8.86 -29.00 9.61
C GLN A 360 -8.04 -29.66 8.50
N ALA A 361 -6.70 -29.62 8.58
CA ALA A 361 -5.83 -30.28 7.63
C ALA A 361 -6.13 -31.80 7.58
N ALA A 362 -6.19 -32.46 8.73
CA ALA A 362 -6.56 -33.88 8.82
C ALA A 362 -7.96 -34.18 8.27
N LEU A 363 -8.94 -33.31 8.51
CA LEU A 363 -10.28 -33.43 7.93
C LEU A 363 -10.28 -33.26 6.41
N THR A 364 -9.46 -32.37 5.86
CA THR A 364 -9.34 -32.20 4.40
C THR A 364 -8.65 -33.38 3.73
N GLU A 365 -7.62 -33.95 4.36
CA GLU A 365 -6.94 -35.15 3.87
C GLU A 365 -7.89 -36.36 3.84
N THR A 366 -8.63 -36.59 4.93
CA THR A 366 -9.61 -37.70 5.00
C THR A 366 -10.73 -37.52 3.96
N ARG A 367 -11.20 -36.28 3.72
CA ARG A 367 -12.14 -35.98 2.63
C ARG A 367 -11.54 -36.26 1.25
N GLY A 368 -10.27 -35.88 1.04
CA GLY A 368 -9.52 -36.15 -0.19
C GLY A 368 -9.37 -37.65 -0.48
N GLN A 369 -9.00 -38.44 0.53
CA GLN A 369 -8.89 -39.90 0.44
C GLN A 369 -10.24 -40.54 0.10
N ARG A 370 -11.33 -40.11 0.76
CA ARG A 370 -12.69 -40.56 0.46
C ARG A 370 -13.11 -40.22 -0.98
N ALA A 371 -12.79 -39.01 -1.45
CA ALA A 371 -13.08 -38.60 -2.82
C ALA A 371 -12.28 -39.41 -3.86
N ALA A 372 -11.01 -39.70 -3.60
CA ALA A 372 -10.16 -40.53 -4.45
C ALA A 372 -10.68 -41.98 -4.53
N MET A 373 -11.07 -42.56 -3.40
CA MET A 373 -11.71 -43.88 -3.31
C MET A 373 -13.02 -43.92 -4.12
N ALA A 374 -13.86 -42.89 -3.98
CA ALA A 374 -15.11 -42.79 -4.74
C ALA A 374 -14.87 -42.64 -6.25
N LYS A 375 -13.85 -41.88 -6.67
CA LYS A 375 -13.44 -41.73 -8.07
C LYS A 375 -12.96 -43.07 -8.64
N LYS A 376 -12.07 -43.77 -7.94
CA LYS A 376 -11.58 -45.11 -8.34
C LYS A 376 -12.72 -46.11 -8.50
N LYS A 377 -13.72 -46.07 -7.61
CA LYS A 377 -14.93 -46.90 -7.72
C LYS A 377 -15.77 -46.55 -8.95
N ARG A 378 -15.92 -45.26 -9.27
CA ARG A 378 -16.63 -44.78 -10.48
C ARG A 378 -15.91 -45.21 -11.76
N ASP A 379 -14.59 -45.05 -11.82
CA ASP A 379 -13.78 -45.42 -12.99
C ASP A 379 -13.81 -46.93 -13.22
N ARG A 380 -13.65 -47.74 -12.17
CA ARG A 380 -13.82 -49.21 -12.25
C ARG A 380 -15.20 -49.60 -12.77
N ASN A 381 -16.27 -48.96 -12.28
CA ASN A 381 -17.62 -49.21 -12.79
C ASN A 381 -17.80 -48.80 -14.25
N ARG A 382 -17.10 -47.75 -14.71
CA ARG A 382 -17.11 -47.30 -16.10
C ARG A 382 -16.40 -48.29 -17.01
N GLU A 383 -15.27 -48.85 -16.59
CA GLU A 383 -14.55 -49.90 -17.30
C GLU A 383 -15.36 -51.19 -17.39
N LEU A 384 -15.98 -51.63 -16.30
CA LEU A 384 -16.88 -52.79 -16.30
C LEU A 384 -18.07 -52.61 -17.25
N ARG A 385 -18.63 -51.40 -17.34
CA ARG A 385 -19.70 -51.07 -18.30
C ARG A 385 -19.21 -51.06 -19.75
N LYS A 386 -17.96 -50.65 -20.01
CA LYS A 386 -17.35 -50.70 -21.35
C LYS A 386 -17.07 -52.14 -21.77
N ALA A 387 -16.49 -52.95 -20.88
CA ALA A 387 -16.19 -54.36 -21.12
C ALA A 387 -17.48 -55.14 -21.47
N ARG A 388 -18.57 -54.94 -20.72
CA ARG A 388 -19.88 -55.56 -21.02
C ARG A 388 -20.46 -55.16 -22.38
N LYS A 389 -20.14 -53.97 -22.90
CA LYS A 389 -20.61 -53.53 -24.23
C LYS A 389 -19.78 -54.13 -25.37
N THR A 390 -18.51 -54.45 -25.14
CA THR A 390 -17.64 -55.13 -26.11
C THR A 390 -17.85 -56.64 -26.19
N THR A 391 -18.36 -57.28 -25.14
CA THR A 391 -18.67 -58.73 -25.14
C THR A 391 -20.04 -59.06 -25.76
N ASN A 392 -20.88 -58.05 -26.01
CA ASN A 392 -22.22 -58.18 -26.61
C ASN A 392 -22.28 -57.72 -28.08
N ARG A 393 -21.12 -57.56 -28.72
CA ARG A 393 -20.91 -57.35 -30.15
C ARG A 393 -20.10 -58.53 -30.67
#